data_AF-A0A1Y3N3T4-F1
#
_entry.id   AF-A0A1Y3N3T4-F1
#
_cell.length_a   1.000
_cell.length_b   1.000
_cell.length_c   1.000
_cell.angle_alpha   90.00
_cell.angle_beta   90.00
_cell.angle_gamma   90.00
#
_symmetry.space_group_name_H-M   'P 1'
#
loop_
_entity.id
_entity.type
_entity.pdbx_description
1 polymer ?
#
loop_
_entity_poly.entity_id
_entity_poly.type
_entity_poly.pdbx_seq_one_letter_code
_entity_poly.pdbx_strand_id
1 'polypeptide(L)'
;FFSYTENSMEISIIADVETIEKDFPKNNSPICPGLCICEDPFRALQIDNEYGLEMSGKRINDLSAPLAQAGISIFYLSTYQTDFIFVKEKRIPLVVSVLKKSFQFIDLDLLNIEFPMYLNNNDEQFLPPENVSSWLKDILVEVRRQCKKSLSDKNLRLIGLNREYMEGWALVMMKIMFYPELLKTEEEIEK
;
A
#
# COMPACT_ATOMS: atom_id res chain seq x y z
N PHE A 1 11.20 -0.10 5.81
CA PHE A 1 9.97 0.67 5.53
C PHE A 1 9.05 0.62 6.74
N PHE A 2 8.28 1.69 7.03
CA PHE A 2 7.26 1.69 8.10
C PHE A 2 6.10 2.63 7.75
N SER A 3 4.88 2.13 7.81
CA SER A 3 3.64 2.89 7.67
C SER A 3 2.69 2.51 8.80
N TYR A 4 2.03 3.52 9.38
CA TYR A 4 1.03 3.39 10.43
C TYR A 4 -0.21 4.15 9.97
N THR A 5 -1.38 3.53 10.04
CA THR A 5 -2.66 4.16 9.70
C THR A 5 -3.70 3.72 10.71
N GLU A 6 -4.34 4.68 11.36
CA GLU A 6 -5.41 4.46 12.34
C GLU A 6 -6.74 4.95 11.77
N ASN A 7 -7.78 4.16 11.98
CA ASN A 7 -9.17 4.55 11.72
C ASN A 7 -10.07 4.13 12.90
N SER A 8 -11.38 4.35 12.79
CA SER A 8 -12.32 4.05 13.88
C SER A 8 -12.48 2.57 14.23
N MET A 9 -11.99 1.68 13.38
CA MET A 9 -12.15 0.22 13.49
C MET A 9 -10.84 -0.48 13.85
N GLU A 10 -9.71 0.03 13.35
CA GLU A 10 -8.44 -0.68 13.45
C GLU A 10 -7.22 0.25 13.34
N ILE A 11 -6.08 -0.31 13.71
CA ILE A 11 -4.74 0.20 13.39
C ILE A 11 -4.11 -0.77 12.39
N SER A 12 -3.69 -0.25 11.24
CA SER A 12 -2.97 -1.00 10.21
C SER A 12 -1.50 -0.57 10.16
N ILE A 13 -0.59 -1.54 10.19
CA ILE A 13 0.86 -1.33 10.12
C ILE A 13 1.43 -2.09 8.92
N ILE A 14 2.32 -1.43 8.18
CA ILE A 14 3.13 -2.05 7.13
C ILE A 14 4.58 -1.76 7.47
N ALA A 15 5.35 -2.80 7.74
CA ALA A 15 6.76 -2.69 8.11
C ALA A 15 7.59 -3.78 7.44
N ASP A 16 8.91 -3.68 7.56
CA ASP A 16 9.81 -4.74 7.13
C ASP A 16 9.53 -6.02 7.91
N VAL A 17 9.65 -7.17 7.24
CA VAL A 17 9.39 -8.49 7.84
C VAL A 17 10.23 -8.69 9.11
N GLU A 18 11.51 -8.29 9.08
CA GLU A 18 12.41 -8.36 10.24
C GLU A 18 11.86 -7.58 11.44
N THR A 19 11.33 -6.37 11.23
CA THR A 19 10.73 -5.56 12.30
C THR A 19 9.50 -6.25 12.89
N ILE A 20 8.63 -6.82 12.05
CA ILE A 20 7.45 -7.53 12.53
C ILE A 20 7.84 -8.78 13.32
N GLU A 21 8.80 -9.58 12.83
CA GLU A 21 9.22 -10.81 13.49
C GLU A 21 9.97 -10.58 14.81
N LYS A 22 10.73 -9.48 14.89
CA LYS A 22 11.56 -9.15 16.04
C LYS A 22 10.80 -8.40 17.13
N ASP A 23 10.00 -7.40 16.73
CA ASP A 23 9.49 -6.39 17.65
C ASP A 23 7.99 -6.57 17.97
N PHE A 24 7.26 -7.42 17.22
CA PHE A 24 5.87 -7.76 17.50
C PHE A 24 5.69 -9.19 18.00
N PRO A 25 4.69 -9.45 18.86
CA PRO A 25 4.38 -10.80 19.26
C PRO A 25 3.78 -11.60 18.08
N LYS A 26 3.87 -12.92 18.16
CA LYS A 26 3.27 -13.81 17.14
C LYS A 26 1.73 -13.77 17.19
N ASN A 27 1.10 -14.19 16.09
CA ASN A 27 -0.35 -14.38 16.04
C ASN A 27 -0.84 -15.23 17.22
N ASN A 28 -2.00 -14.85 17.77
CA ASN A 28 -2.63 -15.46 18.95
C ASN A 28 -1.86 -15.29 20.27
N SER A 29 -0.91 -14.35 20.34
CA SER A 29 -0.24 -14.03 21.61
C SER A 29 -1.25 -13.48 22.64
N PRO A 30 -1.23 -13.96 23.90
CA PRO A 30 -2.10 -13.44 24.95
C PRO A 30 -1.74 -12.00 25.35
N ILE A 31 -0.54 -11.51 25.00
CA ILE A 31 -0.07 -10.15 25.32
C ILE A 31 -0.73 -9.11 24.40
N CYS A 32 -1.11 -9.50 23.18
CA CYS A 32 -1.77 -8.61 22.22
C CYS A 32 -2.96 -9.34 21.56
N PRO A 33 -4.09 -9.48 22.27
CA PRO A 33 -5.29 -10.09 21.72
C PRO A 33 -5.79 -9.32 20.49
N GLY A 34 -6.16 -10.05 19.44
CA GLY A 34 -6.65 -9.45 18.19
C GLY A 34 -5.56 -9.04 17.20
N LEU A 35 -4.27 -9.25 17.51
CA LEU A 35 -3.20 -9.08 16.54
C LEU A 35 -3.34 -10.08 15.38
N CYS A 36 -3.36 -9.56 14.16
CA CYS A 36 -3.41 -10.34 12.93
C CYS A 36 -2.26 -9.94 11.99
N ILE A 37 -1.28 -10.82 11.87
CA ILE A 37 -0.16 -10.71 10.92
C ILE A 37 -0.48 -11.54 9.69
N CYS A 38 -0.35 -10.94 8.50
CA CYS A 38 -0.50 -11.65 7.23
C CYS A 38 0.68 -12.58 6.99
N GLU A 39 0.40 -13.83 6.61
CA GLU A 39 1.45 -14.85 6.37
C GLU A 39 2.28 -14.58 5.12
N ASP A 40 1.63 -14.09 4.05
CA ASP A 40 2.31 -13.80 2.79
C ASP A 40 3.00 -12.42 2.88
N PRO A 41 4.32 -12.33 2.69
CA PRO A 41 4.99 -11.04 2.60
C PRO A 41 4.58 -10.29 1.32
N PHE A 42 4.71 -8.97 1.38
CA PHE A 42 4.44 -8.08 0.26
C PHE A 42 5.74 -7.43 -0.21
N ARG A 43 5.82 -7.18 -1.52
CA ARG A 43 6.85 -6.37 -2.14
C ARG A 43 6.24 -5.06 -2.60
N ALA A 44 6.93 -3.96 -2.32
CA ALA A 44 6.52 -2.63 -2.72
C ALA A 44 7.07 -2.31 -4.12
N LEU A 45 6.19 -1.92 -5.02
CA LEU A 45 6.52 -1.21 -6.25
C LEU A 45 6.45 0.28 -5.92
N GLN A 46 7.61 0.91 -5.75
CA GLN A 46 7.69 2.35 -5.58
C GLN A 46 7.51 3.03 -6.93
N ILE A 47 6.69 4.06 -6.95
CA ILE A 47 6.40 4.82 -8.16
C ILE A 47 6.87 6.24 -7.92
N ASP A 48 7.86 6.66 -8.70
CA ASP A 48 8.38 8.01 -8.60
C ASP A 48 7.35 9.03 -9.06
N ASN A 49 7.30 10.12 -8.31
CA ASN A 49 6.30 11.17 -8.45
C ASN A 49 6.89 12.44 -9.07
N GLU A 50 7.60 12.30 -10.20
CA GLU A 50 8.26 13.43 -10.89
C GLU A 50 7.32 14.59 -11.21
N TYR A 51 6.01 14.33 -11.34
CA TYR A 51 4.98 15.32 -11.69
C TYR A 51 4.05 15.73 -10.53
N GLY A 52 4.36 15.33 -9.29
CA GLY A 52 3.57 15.68 -8.10
C GLY A 52 2.19 15.01 -8.02
N LEU A 53 1.40 15.38 -7.00
CA LEU A 53 0.14 14.72 -6.62
C LEU A 53 -0.97 14.78 -7.68
N GLU A 54 -0.93 15.74 -8.61
CA GLU A 54 -2.00 16.00 -9.58
C GLU A 54 -2.21 14.85 -10.60
N MET A 55 -1.16 14.08 -10.88
CA MET A 55 -1.20 12.97 -11.85
C MET A 55 -1.27 11.58 -11.23
N SER A 56 -1.38 11.50 -9.90
CA SER A 56 -1.44 10.23 -9.14
C SER A 56 -2.54 9.31 -9.66
N GLY A 57 -3.73 9.84 -9.91
CA GLY A 57 -4.90 9.10 -10.41
C GLY A 57 -4.71 8.42 -11.77
N LYS A 58 -4.02 9.09 -12.72
CA LYS A 58 -3.71 8.47 -14.02
C LYS A 58 -2.65 7.38 -13.86
N ARG A 59 -1.60 7.67 -13.09
CA ARG A 59 -0.48 6.75 -12.89
C ARG A 59 -0.91 5.45 -12.21
N ILE A 60 -1.75 5.56 -11.17
CA ILE A 60 -2.31 4.38 -10.51
C ILE A 60 -3.24 3.60 -11.44
N ASN A 61 -3.99 4.25 -12.33
CA ASN A 61 -4.79 3.54 -13.33
C ASN A 61 -3.91 2.74 -14.28
N ASP A 62 -2.89 3.39 -14.86
CA ASP A 62 -1.96 2.79 -15.82
C ASP A 62 -1.24 1.55 -15.24
N LEU A 63 -1.04 1.49 -13.92
CA LEU A 63 -0.46 0.33 -13.21
C LEU A 63 -1.52 -0.68 -12.74
N SER A 64 -2.60 -0.22 -12.11
CA SER A 64 -3.59 -1.10 -11.48
C SER A 64 -4.48 -1.82 -12.50
N ALA A 65 -4.78 -1.20 -13.64
CA ALA A 65 -5.61 -1.79 -14.68
C ALA A 65 -5.01 -3.09 -15.27
N PRO A 66 -3.75 -3.12 -15.75
CA PRO A 66 -3.16 -4.36 -16.25
C PRO A 66 -2.96 -5.42 -15.16
N LEU A 67 -2.65 -5.01 -13.92
CA LEU A 67 -2.54 -5.94 -12.79
C LEU A 67 -3.89 -6.59 -12.45
N ALA A 68 -4.97 -5.79 -12.43
CA ALA A 68 -6.32 -6.30 -12.18
C ALA A 68 -6.78 -7.24 -13.30
N GLN A 69 -6.47 -6.93 -14.57
CA GLN A 69 -6.74 -7.81 -15.71
C GLN A 69 -6.02 -9.16 -15.58
N ALA A 70 -4.79 -9.17 -15.04
CA ALA A 70 -4.04 -10.39 -14.75
C ALA A 70 -4.50 -11.11 -13.46
N GLY A 71 -5.57 -10.62 -12.78
CA GLY A 71 -6.07 -11.20 -11.53
C GLY A 71 -5.14 -11.00 -10.33
N ILE A 72 -4.30 -9.96 -10.36
CA ILE A 72 -3.35 -9.65 -9.30
C ILE A 72 -3.98 -8.63 -8.37
N SER A 73 -4.23 -9.04 -7.13
CA SER A 73 -4.66 -8.14 -6.07
C SER A 73 -3.51 -7.22 -5.65
N ILE A 74 -3.85 -5.96 -5.42
CA ILE A 74 -2.93 -4.92 -4.95
C ILE A 74 -3.41 -4.33 -3.64
N PHE A 75 -2.47 -3.83 -2.84
CA PHE A 75 -2.72 -2.82 -1.82
C PHE A 75 -2.02 -1.53 -2.27
N TYR A 76 -2.65 -0.37 -2.11
CA TYR A 76 -2.13 0.91 -2.58
C TYR A 76 -1.99 1.90 -1.43
N LEU A 77 -0.86 2.59 -1.39
CA LEU A 77 -0.56 3.60 -0.39
C LEU A 77 0.08 4.83 -1.06
N SER A 78 -0.59 5.96 -0.98
CA SER A 78 -0.01 7.27 -1.30
C SER A 78 0.60 7.90 -0.06
N THR A 79 1.74 8.55 -0.22
CA THR A 79 2.41 9.35 0.82
C THR A 79 2.55 10.81 0.36
N TYR A 80 3.22 11.64 1.16
CA TYR A 80 3.53 13.02 0.76
C TYR A 80 4.39 13.10 -0.50
N GLN A 81 5.33 12.16 -0.69
CA GLN A 81 6.33 12.25 -1.77
C GLN A 81 6.11 11.22 -2.88
N THR A 82 5.68 10.01 -2.54
CA THR A 82 5.68 8.86 -3.46
C THR A 82 4.44 7.99 -3.27
N ASP A 83 4.15 7.19 -4.28
CA ASP A 83 3.08 6.22 -4.30
C ASP A 83 3.66 4.80 -4.28
N PHE A 84 3.01 3.90 -3.55
CA PHE A 84 3.40 2.50 -3.45
C PHE A 84 2.26 1.59 -3.88
N ILE A 85 2.56 0.60 -4.71
CA ILE A 85 1.70 -0.56 -4.95
C ILE A 85 2.36 -1.77 -4.30
N PHE A 86 1.66 -2.40 -3.37
CA PHE A 86 2.09 -3.62 -2.71
C PHE A 86 1.43 -4.82 -3.37
N VAL A 87 2.25 -5.81 -3.69
CA VAL A 87 1.83 -7.10 -4.25
C VAL A 87 2.41 -8.22 -3.42
N LYS A 88 1.69 -9.35 -3.30
CA LYS A 88 2.24 -10.53 -2.63
C LYS A 88 3.54 -10.94 -3.31
N GLU A 89 4.58 -11.20 -2.54
CA GLU A 89 5.93 -11.47 -3.06
C GLU A 89 5.94 -12.61 -4.07
N LYS A 90 5.21 -13.70 -3.79
CA LYS A 90 5.04 -14.85 -4.70
C LYS A 90 4.45 -14.53 -6.08
N ARG A 91 3.85 -13.34 -6.27
CA ARG A 91 3.27 -12.89 -7.54
C ARG A 91 4.22 -11.98 -8.33
N ILE A 92 5.38 -11.62 -7.80
CA ILE A 92 6.33 -10.71 -8.44
C ILE A 92 6.74 -11.15 -9.86
N PRO A 93 7.05 -12.43 -10.15
CA PRO A 93 7.39 -12.83 -11.51
C PRO A 93 6.27 -12.49 -12.52
N LEU A 94 5.01 -12.73 -12.14
CA LEU A 94 3.85 -12.41 -12.97
C LEU A 94 3.66 -10.89 -13.11
N VAL A 95 3.75 -10.14 -12.01
CA VAL A 95 3.68 -8.67 -11.99
C VAL A 95 4.68 -8.06 -12.98
N VAL A 96 5.92 -8.52 -12.92
CA VAL A 96 6.99 -8.05 -13.80
C VAL A 96 6.69 -8.40 -15.25
N SER A 97 6.21 -9.62 -15.55
CA SER A 97 5.83 -10.01 -16.92
C SER A 97 4.70 -9.13 -17.50
N VAL A 98 3.73 -8.74 -16.66
CA VAL A 98 2.58 -7.92 -17.05
C VAL A 98 3.00 -6.48 -17.30
N LEU A 99 3.82 -5.91 -16.41
CA LEU A 99 4.18 -4.49 -16.45
C LEU A 99 5.36 -4.18 -17.36
N LYS A 100 6.28 -5.12 -17.63
CA LYS A 100 7.46 -4.91 -18.50
C LYS A 100 7.14 -4.39 -19.90
N LYS A 101 5.91 -4.61 -20.38
CA LYS A 101 5.45 -4.10 -21.70
C LYS A 101 5.27 -2.58 -21.72
N SER A 102 5.03 -1.96 -20.57
CA SER A 102 4.67 -0.55 -20.45
C SER A 102 5.52 0.23 -19.45
N PHE A 103 6.28 -0.46 -18.60
CA PHE A 103 7.08 0.12 -17.54
C PHE A 103 8.48 -0.50 -17.51
N GLN A 104 9.48 0.35 -17.27
CA GLN A 104 10.85 -0.07 -17.01
C GLN A 104 11.05 -0.25 -15.50
N PHE A 105 11.69 -1.35 -15.11
CA PHE A 105 12.12 -1.59 -13.74
C PHE A 105 13.60 -1.28 -13.63
N ILE A 106 13.97 -0.37 -12.72
CA ILE A 106 15.37 0.07 -12.54
C ILE A 106 16.16 -0.98 -11.75
N ASP A 107 15.55 -1.57 -10.73
CA ASP A 107 16.23 -2.43 -9.75
C ASP A 107 15.96 -3.92 -9.92
N LEU A 108 15.40 -4.33 -11.06
CA LEU A 108 14.96 -5.72 -11.24
C LEU A 108 16.13 -6.72 -11.14
N ASP A 109 17.28 -6.35 -11.66
CA ASP A 109 18.49 -7.19 -11.68
C ASP A 109 19.07 -7.40 -10.26
N LEU A 110 18.70 -6.56 -9.30
CA LEU A 110 19.12 -6.67 -7.90
C LEU A 110 18.28 -7.68 -7.10
N LEU A 111 17.12 -8.10 -7.63
CA LEU A 111 16.12 -8.83 -6.86
C LEU A 111 16.21 -10.36 -6.97
N ASN A 112 17.22 -10.94 -7.65
CA ASN A 112 17.41 -12.39 -7.84
C ASN A 112 16.09 -13.15 -8.11
N ILE A 113 15.22 -12.60 -8.96
CA ILE A 113 13.89 -13.15 -9.19
C ILE A 113 14.01 -14.35 -10.14
N GLU A 114 13.65 -15.53 -9.66
CA GLU A 114 13.47 -16.69 -10.53
C GLU A 114 12.16 -16.55 -11.32
N PHE A 115 12.29 -16.50 -12.64
CA PHE A 115 11.13 -16.49 -13.54
C PHE A 115 10.76 -17.94 -13.90
N PRO A 116 9.55 -18.40 -13.53
CA PRO A 116 9.04 -19.69 -13.98
C PRO A 116 9.08 -19.79 -15.50
N MET A 117 9.47 -20.96 -16.01
CA MET A 117 9.69 -21.19 -17.44
C MET A 117 8.48 -20.86 -18.32
N TYR A 118 7.25 -20.97 -17.79
CA TYR A 118 6.01 -20.60 -18.50
C TYR A 118 5.86 -19.09 -18.72
N LEU A 119 6.51 -18.23 -17.93
CA LEU A 119 6.48 -16.77 -18.10
C LEU A 119 7.53 -16.24 -19.10
N ASN A 120 8.44 -17.10 -19.58
CA ASN A 120 9.47 -16.72 -20.55
C ASN A 120 8.99 -16.76 -22.00
N ASN A 121 7.86 -17.42 -22.27
CA ASN A 121 7.28 -17.43 -23.59
C ASN A 121 6.47 -16.14 -23.77
N ASN A 122 6.79 -15.36 -24.81
CA ASN A 122 6.06 -14.15 -25.22
C ASN A 122 4.61 -14.42 -25.68
N ASP A 123 4.05 -15.58 -25.34
CA ASP A 123 2.72 -15.98 -25.72
C ASP A 123 1.71 -15.12 -24.94
N GLU A 124 0.82 -14.46 -25.69
CA GLU A 124 -0.24 -13.56 -25.19
C GLU A 124 -1.27 -14.24 -24.25
N GLN A 125 -1.01 -15.46 -23.80
CA GLN A 125 -1.92 -16.33 -23.05
C GLN A 125 -2.09 -15.96 -21.57
N PHE A 126 -1.37 -14.96 -21.06
CA PHE A 126 -1.54 -14.46 -19.68
C PHE A 126 -2.65 -13.43 -19.55
N LEU A 127 -3.18 -12.92 -20.66
CA LEU A 127 -4.49 -12.26 -20.62
C LEU A 127 -5.51 -13.36 -20.37
N PRO A 128 -6.34 -13.24 -19.34
CA PRO A 128 -7.33 -14.25 -19.11
C PRO A 128 -8.26 -14.30 -20.35
N PRO A 129 -8.75 -15.49 -20.76
CA PRO A 129 -9.48 -15.67 -22.02
C PRO A 129 -10.59 -14.61 -22.16
N GLU A 130 -11.00 -14.19 -23.36
CA GLU A 130 -11.98 -13.09 -23.54
C GLU A 130 -13.25 -13.24 -22.67
N ASN A 131 -13.67 -14.48 -22.36
CA ASN A 131 -14.75 -14.80 -21.42
C ASN A 131 -14.52 -14.33 -19.97
N VAL A 132 -13.27 -14.17 -19.55
CA VAL A 132 -12.88 -13.67 -18.23
C VAL A 132 -13.07 -12.16 -18.14
N SER A 133 -12.89 -11.43 -19.24
CA SER A 133 -13.23 -10.00 -19.31
C SER A 133 -14.70 -9.75 -18.97
N SER A 134 -15.61 -10.64 -19.39
CA SER A 134 -17.04 -10.50 -19.12
C SER A 134 -17.36 -10.65 -17.63
N TRP A 135 -16.98 -11.76 -16.99
CA TRP A 135 -17.31 -11.93 -15.56
C TRP A 135 -16.51 -10.97 -14.67
N LEU A 136 -15.29 -10.57 -15.05
CA LEU A 136 -14.55 -9.52 -14.33
C LEU A 136 -15.30 -8.19 -14.38
N LYS A 137 -15.89 -7.83 -15.53
CA LYS A 137 -16.74 -6.63 -15.64
C LYS A 137 -17.96 -6.77 -14.73
N ASP A 138 -18.61 -7.92 -14.72
CA ASP A 138 -19.78 -8.17 -13.87
C ASP A 138 -19.43 -8.11 -12.38
N ILE A 139 -18.29 -8.70 -11.98
CA ILE A 139 -17.76 -8.59 -10.61
C ILE A 139 -17.38 -7.16 -10.28
N LEU A 140 -16.74 -6.41 -11.17
CA LEU A 140 -16.40 -5.01 -10.92
C LEU A 140 -17.66 -4.15 -10.78
N VAL A 141 -18.71 -4.41 -11.56
CA VAL A 141 -20.02 -3.75 -11.42
C VAL A 141 -20.63 -4.09 -10.07
N GLU A 142 -20.61 -5.37 -9.67
CA GLU A 142 -21.17 -5.81 -8.40
C GLU A 142 -20.39 -5.28 -7.20
N VAL A 143 -19.05 -5.29 -7.25
CA VAL A 143 -18.17 -4.67 -6.25
C VAL A 143 -18.46 -3.18 -6.17
N ARG A 144 -18.57 -2.46 -7.30
CA ARG A 144 -18.91 -1.02 -7.31
C ARG A 144 -20.28 -0.74 -6.69
N ARG A 145 -21.23 -1.66 -6.85
CA ARG A 145 -22.59 -1.59 -6.31
C ARG A 145 -22.61 -1.89 -4.80
N GLN A 146 -21.82 -2.85 -4.35
CA GLN A 146 -21.76 -3.29 -2.96
C GLN A 146 -20.80 -2.45 -2.09
N CYS A 147 -19.78 -1.82 -2.68
CA CYS A 147 -18.87 -0.93 -1.98
C CYS A 147 -19.61 0.30 -1.46
N LYS A 148 -19.98 0.25 -0.17
CA LYS A 148 -20.45 1.42 0.57
C LYS A 148 -19.34 2.47 0.56
N LYS A 149 -19.68 3.68 0.13
CA LYS A 149 -18.77 4.84 0.13
C LYS A 149 -19.31 5.82 1.15
N SER A 150 -18.51 6.14 2.15
CA SER A 150 -18.80 7.19 3.12
C SER A 150 -17.81 8.33 2.93
N LEU A 151 -18.31 9.56 2.93
CA LEU A 151 -17.48 10.74 3.02
C LEU A 151 -17.31 11.10 4.50
N SER A 152 -16.07 11.34 4.94
CA SER A 152 -15.79 11.86 6.27
C SER A 152 -16.17 13.34 6.33
N ASP A 153 -16.70 13.80 7.46
CA ASP A 153 -16.94 15.21 7.78
C ASP A 153 -15.65 15.95 8.18
N LYS A 154 -14.58 15.20 8.46
CA LYS A 154 -13.28 15.75 8.84
C LYS A 154 -12.62 16.50 7.67
N ASN A 155 -12.08 17.68 7.97
CA ASN A 155 -11.22 18.44 7.07
C ASN A 155 -9.75 18.03 7.30
N LEU A 156 -9.19 17.26 6.38
CA LEU A 156 -7.86 16.65 6.53
C LEU A 156 -6.81 17.41 5.73
N ARG A 157 -5.56 17.41 6.22
CA ARG A 157 -4.41 17.98 5.53
C ARG A 157 -3.23 17.02 5.58
N LEU A 158 -2.50 16.93 4.47
CA LEU A 158 -1.29 16.11 4.35
C LEU A 158 -0.07 16.92 4.82
N ILE A 159 0.81 16.28 5.60
CA ILE A 159 2.08 16.87 6.07
C ILE A 159 3.25 15.94 5.74
N GLY A 160 4.39 16.52 5.39
CA GLY A 160 5.66 15.82 5.24
C GLY A 160 6.62 16.30 6.32
N LEU A 161 7.19 15.37 7.10
CA LEU A 161 8.11 15.68 8.19
C LEU A 161 9.53 15.29 7.78
N ASN A 162 10.48 16.23 7.88
CA ASN A 162 11.89 15.93 7.66
C ASN A 162 12.46 15.17 8.88
N ARG A 163 13.07 14.01 8.62
CA ARG A 163 13.67 13.13 9.62
C ARG A 163 14.85 13.76 10.36
N GLU A 164 15.56 14.68 9.74
CA GLU A 164 16.69 15.39 10.37
C GLU A 164 16.27 16.25 11.57
N TYR A 165 15.01 16.69 11.59
CA TYR A 165 14.46 17.55 12.65
C TYR A 165 13.50 16.79 13.57
N MET A 166 13.75 15.50 13.78
CA MET A 166 12.90 14.62 14.59
C MET A 166 12.60 15.18 15.99
N GLU A 167 13.58 15.83 16.62
CA GLU A 167 13.43 16.46 17.93
C GLU A 167 12.29 17.50 17.97
N GLY A 168 12.01 18.16 16.84
CA GLY A 168 10.98 19.19 16.75
C GLY A 168 9.54 18.65 16.67
N TRP A 169 9.34 17.40 16.23
CA TRP A 169 8.01 16.86 15.95
C TRP A 169 7.69 15.51 16.60
N ALA A 170 8.69 14.72 17.03
CA ALA A 170 8.47 13.36 17.52
C ALA A 170 7.57 13.30 18.75
N LEU A 171 7.80 14.18 19.73
CA LEU A 171 6.96 14.23 20.94
C LEU A 171 5.51 14.64 20.60
N VAL A 172 5.33 15.55 19.65
CA VAL A 172 4.01 15.97 19.19
C VAL A 172 3.27 14.80 18.54
N MET A 173 3.95 14.00 17.71
CA MET A 173 3.38 12.78 17.12
C MET A 173 3.00 11.74 18.18
N MET A 174 3.88 11.48 19.15
CA MET A 174 3.59 10.54 20.25
C MET A 174 2.36 10.98 21.05
N LYS A 175 2.21 12.28 21.33
CA LYS A 175 1.03 12.82 21.98
C LYS A 175 -0.21 12.62 21.12
N ILE A 176 -0.17 12.98 19.84
CA ILE A 176 -1.32 12.81 18.93
C ILE A 176 -1.79 11.34 18.88
N MET A 177 -0.85 10.38 18.82
CA MET A 177 -1.17 8.97 18.67
C MET A 177 -1.63 8.29 19.95
N PHE A 178 -1.08 8.65 21.11
CA PHE A 178 -1.28 7.86 22.34
C PHE A 178 -1.77 8.67 23.54
N TYR A 179 -1.64 9.99 23.50
CA TYR A 179 -2.00 10.90 24.60
C TYR A 179 -2.62 12.20 24.08
N PRO A 180 -3.67 12.15 23.23
CA PRO A 180 -4.21 13.34 22.58
C PRO A 180 -4.71 14.38 23.58
N GLU A 181 -5.09 13.96 24.78
CA GLU A 181 -5.49 14.83 25.90
C GLU A 181 -4.36 15.72 26.45
N LEU A 182 -3.10 15.40 26.16
CA LEU A 182 -1.93 16.20 26.58
C LEU A 182 -1.52 17.28 25.57
N LEU A 183 -2.29 17.44 24.49
CA LEU A 183 -2.14 18.53 23.54
C LEU A 183 -2.84 19.75 24.10
N LYS A 184 -2.12 20.86 24.24
CA LYS A 184 -2.67 22.13 24.70
C LYS A 184 -3.79 22.57 23.75
N THR A 185 -4.97 22.81 24.29
CA THR A 185 -6.03 23.55 23.58
C THR A 185 -5.60 25.01 23.40
N GLU A 186 -6.09 25.68 22.35
CA GLU A 186 -5.74 27.08 22.03
C GLU A 186 -5.89 28.03 23.25
N GLU A 187 -6.79 27.71 24.18
CA GLU A 187 -7.02 28.45 25.44
C GLU A 187 -5.83 28.40 26.45
N GLU A 188 -4.92 27.43 26.35
CA GLU A 188 -3.76 27.29 27.26
C GLU A 188 -2.47 27.93 26.73
N ILE A 189 -2.48 28.39 25.48
CA ILE A 189 -1.32 29.04 24.84
C ILE A 189 -1.40 30.57 25.01
N GLU A 190 -2.59 31.11 25.28
CA GLU A 190 -2.84 32.55 25.49
C GLU A 190 -2.78 33.01 26.96
N LYS A 191 -2.41 32.14 27.92
CA LYS A 191 -2.13 32.48 29.33
C LYS A 191 -0.66 32.36 29.67
#